data_AF-A0A965P8U5-F1
#
_entry.id   AF-A0A965P8U5-F1
#
_cell.length_a   1.000
_cell.length_b   1.000
_cell.length_c   1.000
_cell.angle_alpha   90.00
_cell.angle_beta   90.00
_cell.angle_gamma   90.00
#
_symmetry.space_group_name_H-M   'P 1'
#
loop_
_entity.id
_entity.type
_entity.pdbx_description
1 polymer ?
#
loop_
_entity_poly.entity_id
_entity_poly.type
_entity_poly.pdbx_seq_one_letter_code
_entity_poly.pdbx_strand_id
1 'polypeptide(L)'
;MRYFRCLAGDEAYEQIRTTLDSVWGHPNAETKTVTCIDPAVVAPRDTQGRIMLATSEAFCEYAASEQMLASVLSSGVIEEIDAATYLQELPQIPVT
;
A
#
# COMPACT_ATOMS: atom_id res chain seq x y z
N MET A 1 8.31 3.62 8.94
CA MET A 1 7.43 2.87 8.03
C MET A 1 6.01 3.35 8.27
N ARG A 2 5.21 3.53 7.21
CA ARG A 2 3.78 3.82 7.30
C ARG A 2 2.98 2.60 6.86
N TYR A 3 1.83 2.40 7.49
CA TYR A 3 1.01 1.21 7.28
C TYR A 3 -0.41 1.63 6.89
N PHE A 4 -0.94 1.02 5.84
CA PHE A 4 -2.24 1.33 5.31
C PHE A 4 -3.09 0.07 5.16
N ARG A 5 -4.40 0.24 5.30
CA ARG A 5 -5.39 -0.80 5.04
C ARG A 5 -6.37 -0.29 4.00
N CYS A 6 -6.61 -1.06 2.94
CA CYS A 6 -7.58 -0.72 1.91
C CYS A 6 -8.97 -1.22 2.27
N LEU A 7 -9.94 -0.30 2.28
CA LEU A 7 -11.32 -0.56 2.68
C LEU A 7 -12.26 -0.78 1.48
N ALA A 8 -11.85 -0.36 0.28
CA ALA A 8 -12.68 -0.41 -0.92
C ALA A 8 -12.37 -1.59 -1.87
N GLY A 9 -11.50 -2.51 -1.44
CA GLY A 9 -11.20 -3.75 -2.17
C GLY A 9 -10.10 -3.64 -3.24
N ASP A 10 -9.90 -4.75 -3.96
CA ASP A 10 -8.74 -4.98 -4.82
C ASP A 10 -8.62 -3.98 -5.99
N GLU A 11 -9.73 -3.62 -6.63
CA GLU A 11 -9.71 -2.68 -7.76
C GLU A 11 -9.27 -1.28 -7.32
N ALA A 12 -9.80 -0.80 -6.19
CA ALA A 12 -9.40 0.48 -5.63
C ALA A 12 -7.91 0.48 -5.22
N TYR A 13 -7.46 -0.62 -4.61
CA TYR A 13 -6.05 -0.81 -4.27
C TYR A 13 -5.15 -0.75 -5.52
N GLU A 14 -5.49 -1.47 -6.59
CA GLU A 14 -4.71 -1.50 -7.83
C GLU A 14 -4.64 -0.12 -8.52
N GLN A 15 -5.75 0.63 -8.50
CA GLN A 15 -5.81 1.99 -9.02
C GLN A 15 -4.85 2.91 -8.25
N ILE A 16 -4.86 2.83 -6.90
CA ILE A 16 -3.96 3.60 -6.04
C ILE A 16 -2.51 3.18 -6.28
N ARG A 17 -2.22 1.87 -6.26
CA ARG A 17 -0.89 1.30 -6.48
C ARG A 17 -0.27 1.78 -7.79
N THR A 18 -1.02 1.69 -8.88
CA THR A 18 -0.57 2.11 -10.22
C THR A 18 -0.30 3.61 -10.29
N THR A 19 -1.11 4.40 -9.59
CA THR A 19 -0.91 5.86 -9.53
C THR A 19 0.36 6.21 -8.72
N LEU A 20 0.59 5.54 -7.58
CA LEU A 20 1.82 5.71 -6.78
C LEU A 20 3.06 5.28 -7.56
N ASP A 21 3.01 4.14 -8.24
CA ASP A 21 4.10 3.69 -9.13
C ASP A 21 4.42 4.76 -10.17
N SER A 22 3.41 5.31 -10.85
CA SER A 22 3.62 6.38 -11.83
C SER A 22 4.25 7.63 -11.22
N VAL A 23 3.88 7.98 -9.98
CA VAL A 23 4.45 9.13 -9.25
C VAL A 23 5.92 8.89 -8.90
N TRP A 24 6.29 7.65 -8.57
CA TRP A 24 7.67 7.25 -8.28
C TRP A 24 8.51 6.94 -9.52
N GLY A 25 7.93 7.09 -10.71
CA GLY A 25 8.62 6.85 -11.99
C GLY A 25 8.73 5.37 -12.36
N HIS A 26 7.80 4.54 -11.89
CA HIS A 26 7.66 3.14 -12.26
C HIS A 26 6.56 2.95 -13.32
N PRO A 27 6.77 2.06 -14.31
CA PRO A 27 7.97 1.23 -14.50
C PRO A 27 9.18 2.03 -14.99
N ASN A 28 10.37 1.69 -14.49
CA ASN A 28 11.64 2.28 -14.89
C ASN A 28 12.46 1.26 -15.68
N ALA A 29 12.65 1.52 -16.98
CA ALA A 29 13.37 0.63 -17.89
C ALA A 29 14.89 0.57 -17.61
N GLU A 30 15.49 1.66 -17.12
CA GLU A 30 16.92 1.74 -16.83
C GLU A 30 17.28 0.87 -15.62
N THR A 31 16.48 0.96 -14.55
CA THR A 31 16.68 0.16 -13.33
C THR A 31 16.01 -1.21 -13.38
N LYS A 32 15.21 -1.47 -14.44
CA LYS A 32 14.38 -2.67 -14.60
C LYS A 32 13.37 -2.88 -13.46
N THR A 33 12.95 -1.80 -12.81
CA THR A 33 11.99 -1.83 -11.70
C THR A 33 10.59 -1.62 -12.25
N VAL A 34 9.72 -2.62 -12.09
CA VAL A 34 8.33 -2.56 -12.59
C VAL A 34 7.40 -1.87 -11.61
N THR A 35 7.49 -2.22 -10.32
CA THR A 35 6.72 -1.65 -9.21
C THR A 35 7.52 -1.83 -7.92
N CYS A 36 7.26 -0.97 -6.94
CA CYS A 36 7.79 -1.12 -5.57
C CYS A 36 6.73 -1.54 -4.56
N ILE A 37 5.50 -1.82 -5.01
CA ILE A 37 4.39 -2.27 -4.18
C ILE A 37 3.84 -3.58 -4.73
N ASP A 38 3.57 -4.54 -3.85
CA ASP A 38 2.95 -5.80 -4.22
C ASP A 38 1.58 -5.58 -4.91
N PRO A 39 1.29 -6.23 -6.05
CA PRO A 39 -0.03 -6.18 -6.64
C PRO A 39 -1.05 -6.93 -5.77
N ALA A 40 -2.34 -6.59 -5.88
CA ALA A 40 -3.46 -7.11 -5.07
C ALA A 40 -3.52 -8.64 -5.00
N VAL A 41 -3.06 -9.31 -6.06
CA VAL A 41 -3.03 -10.78 -6.15
C VAL A 41 -2.09 -11.44 -5.12
N VAL A 42 -1.04 -10.74 -4.70
CA VAL A 42 -0.05 -11.24 -3.73
C VAL A 42 0.13 -10.34 -2.51
N ALA A 43 -0.46 -9.14 -2.52
CA ALA A 43 -0.36 -8.21 -1.42
C ALA A 43 -0.88 -8.85 -0.11
N PRO A 44 -0.24 -8.55 1.04
CA PRO A 44 -0.70 -9.04 2.32
C PRO A 44 -2.14 -8.61 2.60
N ARG A 45 -2.91 -9.47 3.27
CA ARG A 45 -4.29 -9.20 3.64
C ARG A 45 -4.49 -9.38 5.13
N ASP A 46 -5.41 -8.64 5.73
CA ASP A 46 -5.78 -8.85 7.12
C ASP A 46 -6.67 -10.10 7.30
N THR A 47 -7.05 -10.38 8.54
CA THR A 47 -7.98 -11.46 8.90
C THR A 47 -9.38 -11.36 8.28
N GLN A 48 -9.75 -10.19 7.74
CA GLN A 48 -11.02 -9.95 7.03
C GLN A 48 -10.85 -9.96 5.50
N GLY A 49 -9.65 -10.25 4.99
CA GLY A 49 -9.34 -10.31 3.56
C GLY A 49 -9.04 -8.96 2.90
N ARG A 50 -8.92 -7.88 3.68
CA ARG A 50 -8.62 -6.52 3.19
C ARG A 50 -7.12 -6.37 2.95
N ILE A 51 -6.74 -5.75 1.84
CA ILE A 51 -5.33 -5.56 1.51
C ILE A 51 -4.66 -4.59 2.49
N MET A 52 -3.46 -4.95 2.93
CA MET A 52 -2.61 -4.16 3.79
C MET A 52 -1.32 -3.81 3.06
N LEU A 53 -0.80 -2.61 3.33
CA LEU A 53 0.45 -2.11 2.75
C LEU A 53 1.34 -1.56 3.84
N ALA A 54 2.60 -2.01 3.88
CA ALA A 54 3.67 -1.34 4.60
C ALA A 54 4.60 -0.67 3.58
N THR A 55 4.90 0.61 3.77
CA THR A 55 5.83 1.34 2.91
C THR A 55 6.74 2.27 3.71
N SER A 56 7.86 2.67 3.11
CA SER A 56 8.80 3.61 3.73
C SER A 56 8.18 5.00 3.88
N GLU A 57 8.46 5.68 4.99
CA GLU A 57 8.06 7.08 5.20
C GLU A 57 8.58 7.98 4.07
N ALA A 58 9.82 7.75 3.63
CA ALA A 58 10.44 8.55 2.57
C ALA A 58 9.66 8.51 1.24
N PHE A 59 8.98 7.39 0.92
CA PHE A 59 8.14 7.31 -0.27
C PHE A 59 6.84 8.12 -0.11
N CYS A 60 6.32 8.19 1.11
CA CYS A 60 5.13 8.96 1.43
C CYS A 60 5.38 10.47 1.55
N GLU A 61 6.62 10.87 1.85
CA GLU A 61 7.04 12.28 1.98
C GLU A 61 7.43 12.92 0.64
N TYR A 62 7.52 12.14 -0.43
CA TYR A 62 7.69 12.70 -1.76
C TYR A 62 6.44 13.49 -2.14
N ALA A 63 6.60 14.79 -2.46
CA ALA A 63 5.50 15.75 -2.53
C ALA A 63 4.27 15.29 -3.34
N ALA A 64 4.49 14.66 -4.50
CA ALA A 64 3.40 14.14 -5.33
C ALA A 64 2.67 12.96 -4.66
N SER A 65 3.40 12.08 -3.97
CA SER A 65 2.83 10.95 -3.21
C SER A 65 2.11 11.44 -1.97
N GLU A 66 2.66 12.44 -1.28
CA GLU A 66 2.05 13.04 -0.09
C GLU A 66 0.67 13.61 -0.43
N GLN A 67 0.58 14.41 -1.50
CA GLN A 67 -0.68 14.99 -1.97
C GLN A 67 -1.69 13.91 -2.37
N MET A 68 -1.24 12.87 -3.07
CA MET A 68 -2.09 11.74 -3.44
C MET A 68 -2.59 10.98 -2.21
N LEU A 69 -1.71 10.61 -1.29
CA LEU A 69 -2.05 9.88 -0.06
C LEU A 69 -3.05 10.67 0.79
N ALA A 70 -2.88 11.98 0.95
CA ALA A 70 -3.83 12.84 1.64
C ALA A 70 -5.22 12.81 0.99
N SER A 71 -5.28 12.83 -0.34
CA SER A 71 -6.55 12.72 -1.08
C SER A 71 -7.22 11.35 -0.86
N VAL A 72 -6.46 10.26 -0.91
CA VAL A 72 -7.03 8.91 -0.76
C VAL A 72 -7.46 8.66 0.68
N LEU A 73 -6.68 9.09 1.68
CA LEU A 73 -7.06 9.00 3.10
C LEU A 73 -8.35 9.78 3.39
N SER A 74 -8.47 11.01 2.88
CA SER A 74 -9.69 11.81 3.08
C SER A 74 -10.93 11.23 2.41
N SER A 75 -10.76 10.41 1.36
CA SER A 75 -11.86 9.70 0.70
C SER A 75 -12.38 8.48 1.49
N GLY A 76 -11.61 7.99 2.48
CA GLY A 76 -11.94 6.78 3.25
C GLY A 76 -11.74 5.46 2.48
N VAL A 77 -11.17 5.50 1.28
CA VAL A 77 -10.81 4.29 0.50
C VAL A 77 -9.71 3.49 1.18
N ILE A 78 -8.80 4.19 1.86
CA ILE A 78 -7.78 3.60 2.73
C ILE A 78 -7.84 4.28 4.09
N GLU A 79 -7.31 3.60 5.09
CA GLU A 79 -6.96 4.22 6.37
C GLU A 79 -5.48 3.96 6.66
N GLU A 80 -4.90 4.85 7.46
CA GLU A 80 -3.57 4.62 8.06
C GLU A 80 -3.76 3.92 9.39
N ILE A 81 -3.04 2.82 9.59
CA ILE A 81 -3.01 2.06 10.84
C ILE A 81 -1.61 2.13 11.45
N ASP A 82 -1.51 1.85 12.74
CA ASP A 82 -0.21 1.74 13.38
C ASP A 82 0.46 0.38 13.08
N ALA A 83 1.76 0.30 13.39
CA ALA A 83 2.55 -0.92 13.19
C ALA A 83 2.00 -2.11 14.01
N ALA A 84 1.47 -1.84 15.21
CA ALA A 84 0.97 -2.88 16.10
C ALA A 84 -0.28 -3.55 15.52
N THR A 85 -1.22 -2.75 15.03
CA THR A 85 -2.42 -3.18 14.32
C THR A 85 -2.05 -3.94 13.05
N TYR A 86 -1.09 -3.41 12.27
CA TYR A 86 -0.62 -4.07 11.06
C TYR A 86 -0.10 -5.50 11.35
N LEU A 87 0.80 -5.64 12.32
CA LEU A 87 1.39 -6.93 12.67
C LEU A 87 0.40 -7.90 13.30
N GLN A 88 -0.55 -7.40 14.09
CA GLN A 88 -1.57 -8.22 14.74
C GLN A 88 -2.59 -8.77 13.73
N GLU A 89 -2.94 -7.96 12.72
CA GLU A 89 -3.96 -8.32 11.75
C GLU A 89 -3.41 -9.15 10.58
N LEU A 90 -2.10 -9.13 10.35
CA LEU A 90 -1.46 -10.02 9.40
C LEU A 90 -1.69 -11.50 9.78
N PRO A 91 -2.08 -12.35 8.81
CA PRO A 91 -2.19 -13.78 8.99
C PRO A 91 -0.87 -14.33 9.51
N GLN A 92 -0.87 -14.77 10.77
CA GLN A 92 0.25 -15.49 11.32
C GLN A 92 0.29 -16.84 10.61
N ILE A 93 1.32 -17.07 9.78
CA ILE A 93 1.59 -18.42 9.29
C ILE A 93 2.00 -19.22 10.52
N PRO A 94 1.27 -20.29 10.89
CA PRO A 94 1.68 -21.13 12.01
C PRO A 94 3.07 -21.70 11.69
N VAL A 95 4.05 -21.40 12.53
CA VAL A 95 5.36 -22.04 12.45
C VAL A 95 5.20 -23.43 13.04
N THR A 96 4.99 -24.43 12.16
CA THR A 96 4.98 -25.85 12.53
C THR A 96 6.37 -26.33 12.94
#